data_AF-A0A6G2JCN3-F1
#
_entry.id   AF-A0A6G2JCN3-F1
#
_cell.length_a   1.000
_cell.length_b   1.000
_cell.length_c   1.000
_cell.angle_alpha   90.00
_cell.angle_beta   90.00
_cell.angle_gamma   90.00
#
_symmetry.space_group_name_H-M   'P 1'
#
loop_
_entity.id
_entity.type
_entity.pdbx_description
1 polymer ?
#
loop_
_entity_poly.entity_id
_entity_poly.type
_entity_poly.pdbx_seq_one_letter_code
_entity_poly.pdbx_strand_id
1 'polypeptide(L)' 'ATETLSRICDDAVQLVGGAALVDSHPLADILRRVRALRLAEGPTEVLAANVARGRLDLGLGRV' A
#
# COMPACT_ATOMS: atom_id res chain seq x y z
N ALA A 1 -4.02 -5.65 -0.70
CA ALA A 1 -4.94 -4.63 -0.12
C ALA A 1 -4.32 -3.24 -0.13
N THR A 2 -3.12 -3.07 0.44
CA THR A 2 -2.45 -1.76 0.61
C THR A 2 -2.25 -0.97 -0.69
N GLU A 3 -1.85 -1.61 -1.78
CA GLU A 3 -1.71 -0.94 -3.10
C GLU A 3 -3.04 -0.38 -3.63
N THR A 4 -4.15 -1.06 -3.35
CA THR A 4 -5.48 -0.57 -3.76
C THR A 4 -5.91 0.61 -2.90
N LEU A 5 -5.64 0.54 -1.58
CA LEU A 5 -5.88 1.65 -0.67
C LEU A 5 -5.06 2.89 -1.05
N SER A 6 -3.79 2.72 -1.46
CA SER A 6 -2.96 3.83 -1.95
C SER A 6 -3.59 4.51 -3.15
N ARG A 7 -3.95 3.75 -4.18
CA ARG A 7 -4.58 4.33 -5.38
C ARG A 7 -5.87 5.08 -5.06
N ILE A 8 -6.77 4.48 -4.28
CA ILE A 8 -8.04 5.12 -3.91
C ILE A 8 -7.79 6.40 -3.11
N CYS A 9 -6.82 6.38 -2.19
CA CYS A 9 -6.45 7.57 -1.42
C CYS A 9 -5.89 8.68 -2.32
N ASP A 10 -5.03 8.34 -3.28
CA ASP A 10 -4.47 9.28 -4.24
C ASP A 10 -5.57 9.87 -5.14
N ASP A 11 -6.47 9.05 -5.65
CA ASP A 11 -7.64 9.49 -6.44
C ASP A 11 -8.52 10.45 -5.64
N ALA A 12 -8.80 10.13 -4.37
CA ALA A 12 -9.58 11.00 -3.49
C ALA A 12 -8.90 12.36 -3.25
N VAL A 13 -7.57 12.36 -3.06
CA VAL A 13 -6.78 13.59 -2.93
C VAL A 13 -6.86 14.42 -4.22
N GLN A 14 -6.76 13.80 -5.39
CA GLN A 14 -6.85 14.52 -6.66
C GLN A 14 -8.24 15.10 -6.91
N LEU A 15 -9.31 14.39 -6.56
CA LEU A 15 -10.69 14.88 -6.69
C LEU A 15 -10.98 16.09 -5.80
N VAL A 16 -10.43 16.11 -4.58
CA VAL A 16 -10.58 17.25 -3.65
C VAL A 16 -9.61 18.39 -4.00
N GLY A 17 -8.47 18.08 -4.63
CA GLY A 17 -7.44 19.05 -4.97
C GLY A 17 -6.60 19.48 -3.77
N GLY A 18 -5.93 20.64 -3.86
CA GLY A 18 -4.92 21.07 -2.88
C GLY A 18 -5.42 21.17 -1.43
N ALA A 19 -6.73 21.40 -1.21
CA ALA A 19 -7.33 21.43 0.12
C ALA A 19 -7.22 20.08 0.87
N ALA A 20 -7.07 18.97 0.14
CA ALA A 20 -6.92 17.63 0.72
C ALA A 20 -5.64 17.44 1.53
N LEU A 21 -4.64 18.31 1.31
CA LEU A 21 -3.31 18.22 1.91
C LEU A 21 -3.09 19.21 3.07
N VAL A 22 -4.14 19.92 3.49
CA VAL A 22 -4.13 20.72 4.71
C VAL A 22 -4.26 19.78 5.91
N ASP A 23 -3.50 20.00 6.99
CA ASP A 23 -3.46 19.09 8.15
C ASP A 23 -4.82 18.86 8.83
N SER A 24 -5.77 19.80 8.70
CA SER A 24 -7.14 19.64 9.20
C SER A 24 -8.01 18.73 8.33
N HIS A 25 -7.59 18.43 7.10
CA HIS A 25 -8.34 17.60 6.17
C HIS A 25 -8.07 16.11 6.44
N PRO A 26 -9.10 15.26 6.63
CA PRO A 26 -8.89 13.84 6.96
C PRO A 26 -8.01 13.07 5.96
N LEU A 27 -8.09 13.42 4.68
CA LEU A 27 -7.25 12.81 3.63
C LEU A 27 -5.75 13.01 3.88
N ALA A 28 -5.32 14.08 4.54
CA ALA A 28 -3.90 14.29 4.86
C ALA A 28 -3.38 13.25 5.87
N ASP A 29 -4.17 12.92 6.90
CA ASP A 29 -3.81 11.87 7.88
C ASP A 29 -3.86 10.47 7.23
N ILE A 30 -4.90 10.20 6.44
CA ILE A 30 -5.05 8.93 5.73
C ILE A 30 -3.88 8.72 4.77
N LEU A 31 -3.53 9.71 3.95
CA LEU A 31 -2.41 9.63 3.01
C LEU A 31 -1.09 9.28 3.70
N ARG A 32 -0.79 9.92 4.84
CA ARG A 32 0.42 9.61 5.63
C ARG A 32 0.45 8.17 6.12
N ARG A 33 -0.66 7.68 6.68
CA ARG A 33 -0.76 6.30 7.17
C ARG A 33 -0.63 5.28 6.04
N VAL A 34 -1.31 5.53 4.92
CA VAL A 34 -1.30 4.64 3.75
C VAL A 34 0.10 4.53 3.16
N ARG A 35 0.89 5.61 3.10
CA ARG A 35 2.29 5.55 2.69
C ARG A 35 3.16 4.71 3.63
N ALA A 36 2.96 4.82 4.94
CA ALA A 36 3.68 3.99 5.91
C ALA A 36 3.39 2.49 5.70
N LEU A 37 2.14 2.13 5.38
CA LEU A 37 1.75 0.74 5.12
C LEU A 37 2.42 0.14 3.87
N ARG A 38 2.96 0.94 2.95
CA ARG A 38 3.68 0.42 1.77
C ARG A 38 5.07 -0.13 2.10
N LEU A 39 5.56 0.17 3.31
CA LEU A 39 6.84 -0.32 3.81
C LEU A 39 6.65 -1.33 4.95
N ALA A 40 5.56 -1.18 5.72
CA ALA A 40 5.22 -2.10 6.79
C ALA A 40 5.02 -3.53 6.24
N GLU A 41 5.53 -4.54 6.97
CA GLU A 41 5.50 -5.96 6.59
C GLU A 41 6.24 -6.33 5.28
N GLY A 42 6.94 -5.36 4.66
CA GLY A 42 7.71 -5.54 3.45
C GLY A 42 7.14 -4.77 2.25
N PRO A 43 8.00 -4.17 1.40
CA PRO A 43 7.58 -3.52 0.16
C PRO A 43 6.84 -4.48 -0.79
N THR A 44 6.04 -3.92 -1.69
CA THR A 44 5.24 -4.66 -2.67
C THR A 44 6.07 -5.65 -3.50
N GLU A 45 7.30 -5.29 -3.85
CA GLU A 45 8.23 -6.13 -4.61
C GLU A 45 8.66 -7.36 -3.81
N VAL A 46 8.93 -7.19 -2.51
CA VAL A 46 9.32 -8.28 -1.60
C VAL A 46 8.13 -9.23 -1.42
N LEU A 47 6.94 -8.69 -1.18
CA LEU A 47 5.72 -9.49 -1.03
C LEU A 47 5.38 -10.25 -2.32
N ALA A 48 5.51 -9.60 -3.49
CA ALA A 48 5.29 -10.24 -4.78
C ALA A 48 6.31 -11.37 -5.04
N ALA A 49 7.58 -11.14 -4.71
CA ALA A 49 8.61 -12.17 -4.80
C ALA A 49 8.33 -13.37 -3.89
N ASN A 50 7.84 -13.14 -2.66
CA ASN A 50 7.45 -14.22 -1.74
C ASN A 50 6.26 -15.02 -2.26
N VAL A 51 5.24 -14.36 -2.83
CA VAL A 51 4.11 -15.04 -3.48
C VAL A 51 4.57 -15.85 -4.69
N ALA A 52 5.44 -15.29 -5.53
CA ALA A 52 6.00 -15.98 -6.69
C ALA A 52 6.81 -17.21 -6.26
N ARG A 53 7.71 -17.06 -5.28
CA ARG A 53 8.46 -18.16 -4.67
C ARG A 53 7.52 -19.24 -4.15
N GLY A 54 6.53 -18.90 -3.33
CA GLY A 54 5.59 -19.88 -2.79
C GLY A 54 4.82 -20.65 -3.87
N ARG A 55 4.55 -20.03 -5.03
CA ARG A 55 3.96 -20.71 -6.19
C ARG A 55 4.95 -21.58 -6.96
N LEU A 56 6.15 -21.08 -7.21
CA LEU A 56 7.20 -21.79 -7.95
C LEU A 56 7.71 -23.00 -7.17
N ASP A 57 7.76 -22.90 -5.84
CA ASP A 57 8.20 -23.98 -4.98
C ASP A 57 7.14 -25.10 -4.89
N LEU A 58 5.92 -24.95 -5.42
CA LEU A 58 4.83 -25.95 -5.38
C LEU A 58 4.56 -26.57 -3.99
N GLY A 59 4.95 -25.88 -2.90
CA GLY A 59 4.91 -26.42 -1.53
C GLY A 59 6.07 -27.34 -1.14
N LEU A 60 7.09 -27.50 -1.99
CA LEU A 60 8.31 -28.26 -1.74
C LEU A 60 9.31 -27.37 -0.98
N GLY A 61 9.14 -27.30 0.33
CA GLY A 61 10.03 -26.52 1.20
C GLY A 61 9.57 -26.37 2.65
N ARG A 62 8.56 -27.12 3.09
CA ARG A 62 8.35 -27.36 4.52
C ARG A 62 9.32 -28.45 4.96
N VAL A 63 10.33 -28.06 5.74
CA VAL A 63 10.98 -28.97 6.70
C VAL A 63 10.14 -28.96 7.96
#